data_AF-A0A7R9T0R4-F1
#
_entry.id   AF-A0A7R9T0R4-F1
#
_cell.length_a   1.000
_cell.length_b   1.000
_cell.length_c   1.000
_cell.angle_alpha   90.00
_cell.angle_beta   90.00
_cell.angle_gamma   90.00
#
_symmetry.space_group_name_H-M   'P 1'
#
loop_
_entity.id
_entity.type
_entity.pdbx_description
1 polymer ?
#
loop_
_entity_poly.entity_id
_entity_poly.type
_entity_poly.pdbx_seq_one_letter_code
_entity_poly.pdbx_strand_id
1 'polypeptide(L)'
;MRARAPRPRASSRASTLESARRGRCDGTGRRALGRVARSAKRGDGVATRAQGDVDLLNHLGKKRVVITGMGAVTAHGDDVDEMYEKLCRGESAITTIDKWDTGEIGTKFAGEIKAFDCGDYMNKKMARRVDPYIAYMIVAAKRALESAKVNWNDESGEHYVDKALSGCLIGSAMGGMQTFATATENLVTQGHRKMNPFCIPFAITNMGSALTAMDIGFMGPNYSIASACATGNFCILNSIMHIQNGEANLMLAGASDAAVIPIGMAGFSPAKG
;
A
#
# COMPACT_ATOMS: atom_id res chain seq x y z
N MET A 1 -47.22 27.11 -34.20
CA MET A 1 -47.88 25.76 -34.15
C MET A 1 -46.94 24.84 -33.39
N ARG A 2 -47.25 24.15 -32.29
CA ARG A 2 -48.46 23.95 -31.47
C ARG A 2 -47.96 23.70 -30.04
N ALA A 3 -48.65 24.27 -29.05
CA ALA A 3 -48.47 23.94 -27.63
C ALA A 3 -48.82 22.46 -27.37
N ARG A 4 -48.13 21.81 -26.44
CA ARG A 4 -48.56 20.56 -25.79
C ARG A 4 -48.62 20.75 -24.28
N ALA A 5 -49.76 20.34 -23.74
CA ALA A 5 -50.24 20.51 -22.36
C ALA A 5 -49.46 19.68 -21.32
N PRO A 6 -49.56 20.04 -20.01
CA PRO A 6 -48.85 19.35 -18.94
C PRO A 6 -49.61 18.08 -18.50
N ARG A 7 -48.86 17.06 -18.05
CA ARG A 7 -49.40 15.87 -17.36
C ARG A 7 -49.16 15.98 -15.84
N PRO A 8 -50.06 15.43 -15.00
CA PRO A 8 -50.22 15.85 -13.60
C PRO A 8 -49.26 15.15 -12.61
N ARG A 9 -49.03 15.83 -11.49
CA ARG A 9 -48.40 15.31 -10.26
C ARG A 9 -49.33 14.29 -9.59
N ALA A 10 -48.78 13.16 -9.18
CA ALA A 10 -49.39 12.29 -8.17
C ALA A 10 -48.63 12.44 -6.85
N SER A 11 -49.35 12.85 -5.81
CA SER A 11 -48.89 13.00 -4.43
C SER A 11 -49.39 11.85 -3.55
N SER A 12 -48.60 11.58 -2.51
CA SER A 12 -48.98 10.98 -1.23
C SER A 12 -49.43 9.52 -1.21
N ARG A 13 -48.70 8.70 -0.42
CA ARG A 13 -49.10 8.37 0.96
C ARG A 13 -47.97 7.59 1.64
N ALA A 14 -47.46 8.18 2.72
CA ALA A 14 -46.71 7.48 3.74
C ALA A 14 -47.70 6.69 4.60
N SER A 15 -47.39 5.42 4.88
CA SER A 15 -48.06 4.64 5.93
C SER A 15 -47.04 4.21 6.97
N THR A 16 -47.24 4.76 8.15
CA THR A 16 -46.71 4.36 9.47
C THR A 16 -47.01 2.90 9.78
N LEU A 17 -46.04 2.14 10.29
CA LEU A 17 -46.25 1.02 11.21
C LEU A 17 -45.05 0.90 12.18
N GLU A 18 -45.25 1.58 13.30
CA GLU A 18 -44.99 1.25 14.69
C GLU A 18 -44.12 0.05 15.12
N SER A 19 -43.41 0.34 16.22
CA SER A 19 -42.47 -0.41 17.03
C SER A 19 -42.93 -1.77 17.58
N ALA A 20 -41.97 -2.72 17.67
CA ALA A 20 -42.05 -3.83 18.61
C ALA A 20 -40.68 -4.18 19.25
N ARG A 21 -40.55 -3.73 20.50
CA ARG A 21 -40.03 -4.44 21.70
C ARG A 21 -38.55 -4.84 21.80
N ARG A 22 -37.89 -4.08 22.67
CA ARG A 22 -36.73 -4.44 23.51
C ARG A 22 -37.06 -5.63 24.42
N GLY A 23 -36.22 -6.66 24.40
CA GLY A 23 -36.17 -7.71 25.43
C GLY A 23 -34.93 -7.51 26.30
N ARG A 24 -35.15 -7.16 27.58
CA ARG A 24 -34.16 -7.31 28.67
C ARG A 24 -34.20 -8.74 29.16
N CYS A 25 -33.05 -9.34 29.44
CA CYS A 25 -32.94 -10.47 30.36
C CYS A 25 -31.91 -10.12 31.43
N ASP A 26 -32.41 -9.83 32.64
CA ASP A 26 -31.65 -9.89 33.88
C ASP A 26 -31.71 -11.31 34.43
N GLY A 27 -30.62 -11.76 35.07
CA GLY A 27 -30.73 -12.57 36.29
C GLY A 27 -30.36 -14.06 36.22
N THR A 28 -29.28 -14.36 36.93
CA THR A 28 -29.06 -15.56 37.78
C THR A 28 -28.58 -16.85 37.13
N GLY A 29 -27.34 -17.23 37.46
CA GLY A 29 -26.74 -18.52 37.09
C GLY A 29 -25.30 -18.68 37.54
N ARG A 30 -24.98 -18.41 38.81
CA ARG A 30 -23.69 -18.81 39.41
C ARG A 30 -23.62 -20.35 39.40
N ARG A 31 -22.77 -20.93 38.55
CA ARG A 31 -22.20 -22.26 38.78
C ARG A 31 -20.68 -22.14 38.84
N ALA A 32 -20.15 -22.43 40.01
CA ALA A 32 -18.74 -22.53 40.28
C ALA A 32 -18.14 -23.69 39.45
N LEU A 33 -17.26 -23.37 38.51
CA LEU A 33 -16.36 -24.34 37.91
C LEU A 33 -15.06 -24.30 38.70
N GLY A 34 -14.79 -25.42 39.40
CA GLY A 34 -13.61 -25.59 40.23
C GLY A 34 -12.32 -25.39 39.44
N ARG A 35 -11.40 -24.61 40.01
CA ARG A 35 -10.02 -24.50 39.51
C ARG A 35 -9.31 -25.83 39.73
N VAL A 36 -9.14 -26.62 38.67
CA VAL A 36 -8.12 -27.67 38.63
C VAL A 36 -6.79 -26.97 38.36
N ALA A 37 -5.99 -26.78 39.39
CA ALA A 37 -4.61 -26.30 39.25
C ALA A 37 -3.80 -27.38 38.52
N ARG A 38 -3.50 -27.17 37.23
CA ARG A 38 -2.48 -27.95 36.53
C ARG A 38 -1.12 -27.35 36.89
N SER A 39 -0.35 -28.07 37.70
CA SER A 39 1.06 -27.81 37.94
C SER A 39 1.83 -28.02 36.64
N ALA A 40 2.10 -26.95 35.90
CA ALA A 40 3.04 -26.98 34.80
C ALA A 40 4.47 -26.96 35.38
N LYS A 41 5.19 -28.09 35.27
CA LYS A 41 6.64 -28.11 35.45
C LYS A 41 7.24 -27.14 34.42
N ARG A 42 7.85 -26.06 34.89
CA ARG A 42 8.69 -25.18 34.08
C ARG A 42 9.94 -25.98 33.70
N GLY A 43 9.99 -26.44 32.46
CA GLY A 43 11.25 -26.80 31.82
C GLY A 43 11.87 -25.53 31.27
N ASP A 44 13.10 -25.25 31.68
CA ASP A 44 13.92 -24.13 31.22
C ASP A 44 14.35 -24.35 29.76
N GLY A 45 13.44 -24.03 28.86
CA GLY A 45 13.68 -24.03 27.43
C GLY A 45 12.65 -23.12 26.79
N VAL A 46 12.96 -21.82 26.69
CA VAL A 46 12.25 -20.96 25.75
C VAL A 46 12.69 -21.40 24.36
N ALA A 47 12.08 -22.46 23.83
CA ALA A 47 12.00 -22.63 22.38
C ALA A 47 11.31 -21.36 21.90
N THR A 48 12.09 -20.43 21.33
CA THR A 48 11.54 -19.20 20.78
C THR A 48 10.49 -19.62 19.77
N ARG A 49 9.31 -18.98 19.80
CA ARG A 49 8.18 -19.34 18.92
C ARG A 49 8.58 -19.45 17.45
N ALA A 50 9.58 -18.67 17.04
CA ALA A 50 10.25 -18.73 15.74
C ALA A 50 10.85 -20.11 15.40
N GLN A 51 11.46 -20.82 16.35
CA GLN A 51 12.03 -22.15 16.12
C GLN A 51 10.93 -23.18 15.81
N GLY A 52 9.82 -23.13 16.55
CA GLY A 52 8.67 -24.03 16.32
C GLY A 52 7.97 -23.80 14.99
N ASP A 53 7.85 -22.53 14.54
CA ASP A 53 7.26 -22.19 13.24
C ASP A 53 8.17 -22.62 12.08
N VAL A 54 9.50 -22.53 12.25
CA VAL A 54 10.49 -22.99 11.26
C VAL A 54 10.46 -24.51 11.11
N ASP A 55 10.39 -25.24 12.22
CA ASP A 55 10.31 -26.71 12.18
C ASP A 55 9.00 -27.19 11.53
N LEU A 56 7.89 -26.46 11.74
CA LEU A 56 6.61 -26.73 11.07
C LEU A 56 6.69 -26.51 9.55
N LEU A 57 7.31 -25.41 9.09
CA LEU A 57 7.48 -25.14 7.66
C LEU A 57 8.33 -26.22 6.97
N ASN A 58 9.40 -26.66 7.63
CA ASN A 58 10.24 -27.74 7.15
C ASN A 58 9.46 -29.06 7.06
N HIS A 59 8.63 -29.37 8.08
CA HIS A 59 7.78 -30.57 8.07
C HIS A 59 6.73 -30.54 6.95
N LEU A 60 6.23 -29.36 6.59
CA LEU A 60 5.29 -29.15 5.48
C LEU A 60 5.98 -29.07 4.10
N GLY A 61 7.30 -29.26 4.02
CA GLY A 61 8.06 -29.20 2.77
C GLY A 61 8.09 -27.80 2.12
N LYS A 62 7.81 -26.74 2.89
CA LYS A 62 7.79 -25.36 2.38
C LYS A 62 9.16 -24.70 2.51
N LYS A 63 9.58 -23.94 1.48
CA LYS A 63 10.80 -23.12 1.58
C LYS A 63 10.67 -22.09 2.71
N ARG A 64 11.75 -21.91 3.47
CA ARG A 64 11.89 -20.79 4.40
C ARG A 64 12.08 -19.50 3.61
N VAL A 65 11.43 -18.44 4.05
CA VAL A 65 11.56 -17.10 3.45
C VAL A 65 12.14 -16.17 4.51
N VAL A 66 13.08 -15.32 4.10
CA VAL A 66 13.76 -14.35 4.96
C VAL A 66 13.71 -12.97 4.31
N ILE A 67 13.80 -11.91 5.11
CA ILE A 67 13.97 -10.54 4.62
C ILE A 67 15.47 -10.25 4.59
N THR A 68 16.01 -9.94 3.42
CA THR A 68 17.45 -9.69 3.22
C THR A 68 17.80 -8.22 3.08
N GLY A 69 16.83 -7.36 2.74
CA GLY A 69 17.01 -5.93 2.64
C GLY A 69 15.68 -5.19 2.71
N MET A 70 15.75 -3.91 3.03
CA MET A 70 14.60 -3.02 3.18
C MET A 70 14.89 -1.68 2.53
N GLY A 71 13.85 -1.04 2.01
CA GLY A 71 13.91 0.31 1.47
C GLY A 71 12.58 1.00 1.68
N ALA A 72 12.63 2.31 1.93
CA ALA A 72 11.45 3.10 2.23
C ALA A 72 11.61 4.51 1.65
N VAL A 73 10.49 5.13 1.31
CA VAL A 73 10.40 6.59 1.05
C VAL A 73 9.21 7.07 1.86
N THR A 74 9.49 7.87 2.88
CA THR A 74 8.49 8.27 3.89
C THR A 74 8.60 9.76 4.21
N ALA A 75 7.65 10.26 5.00
CA ALA A 75 7.71 11.62 5.53
C ALA A 75 8.88 11.83 6.52
N HIS A 76 9.51 10.76 7.02
CA HIS A 76 10.73 10.82 7.82
C HIS A 76 12.01 10.83 6.99
N GLY A 77 11.93 10.68 5.67
CA GLY A 77 13.07 10.49 4.77
C GLY A 77 12.98 9.19 3.99
N ASP A 78 14.00 8.94 3.17
CA ASP A 78 14.14 7.76 2.32
C ASP A 78 15.26 6.80 2.77
N ASP A 79 15.85 7.05 3.93
CA ASP A 79 16.76 6.14 4.61
C ASP A 79 16.02 5.35 5.71
N VAL A 80 16.15 4.01 5.70
CA VAL A 80 15.42 3.12 6.60
C VAL A 80 15.94 3.23 8.03
N ASP A 81 17.25 3.38 8.21
CA ASP A 81 17.88 3.46 9.52
C ASP A 81 17.56 4.80 10.18
N GLU A 82 17.67 5.91 9.42
CA GLU A 82 17.27 7.23 9.90
C GLU A 82 15.79 7.29 10.25
N MET A 83 14.92 6.72 9.40
CA MET A 83 13.50 6.59 9.69
C MET A 83 13.26 5.81 10.99
N TYR A 84 13.91 4.66 11.15
CA TYR A 84 13.76 3.81 12.34
C TYR A 84 14.18 4.54 13.61
N GLU A 85 15.32 5.24 13.60
CA GLU A 85 15.79 6.02 14.73
C GLU A 85 14.80 7.13 15.14
N LYS A 86 14.27 7.88 14.17
CA LYS A 86 13.26 8.92 14.42
C LYS A 86 12.01 8.32 15.06
N LEU A 87 11.55 7.16 14.58
CA LEU A 87 10.43 6.43 15.16
C LEU A 87 10.72 5.98 16.60
N CYS A 88 11.91 5.46 16.87
CA CYS A 88 12.33 5.08 18.23
C CYS A 88 12.41 6.27 19.20
N ARG A 89 12.72 7.47 18.69
CA ARG A 89 12.70 8.72 19.46
C ARG A 89 11.30 9.34 19.60
N GLY A 90 10.28 8.75 18.97
CA GLY A 90 8.91 9.26 19.01
C GLY A 90 8.73 10.57 18.23
N GLU A 91 9.60 10.84 17.27
CA GLU A 91 9.48 12.03 16.42
C GLU A 91 8.29 11.88 15.46
N SER A 92 7.53 12.95 15.28
CA SER A 92 6.41 12.98 14.34
C SER A 92 6.84 13.63 13.03
N ALA A 93 6.55 12.96 11.89
CA ALA A 93 6.68 13.55 10.56
C ALA A 93 5.45 14.37 10.11
N ILE A 94 4.43 14.50 10.96
CA ILE A 94 3.19 15.19 10.61
C ILE A 94 3.41 16.71 10.69
N THR A 95 3.18 17.39 9.57
CA THR A 95 3.24 18.86 9.48
C THR A 95 1.96 19.42 8.86
N THR A 96 1.78 20.73 8.92
CA THR A 96 0.80 21.42 8.06
C THR A 96 1.10 21.13 6.59
N ILE A 97 0.06 20.91 5.81
CA ILE A 97 0.17 20.70 4.35
C ILE A 97 0.61 22.03 3.72
N ASP A 98 1.76 22.02 3.04
CA ASP A 98 2.32 23.21 2.38
C ASP A 98 2.52 23.03 0.87
N LYS A 99 2.30 21.82 0.33
CA LYS A 99 2.44 21.51 -1.10
C LYS A 99 1.34 22.12 -1.99
N TRP A 100 0.18 22.44 -1.43
CA TRP A 100 -0.98 23.00 -2.14
C TRP A 100 -1.95 23.69 -1.17
N ASP A 101 -2.80 24.57 -1.68
CA ASP A 101 -3.80 25.27 -0.86
C ASP A 101 -4.95 24.33 -0.47
N THR A 102 -5.04 24.06 0.83
CA THR A 102 -6.06 23.19 1.42
C THR A 102 -7.47 23.79 1.41
N GLY A 103 -7.65 25.08 1.10
CA GLY A 103 -8.95 25.73 0.96
C GLY A 103 -9.88 25.52 2.16
N GLU A 104 -11.07 24.95 1.92
CA GLU A 104 -12.07 24.67 2.97
C GLU A 104 -11.99 23.24 3.55
N ILE A 105 -11.09 22.39 3.05
CA ILE A 105 -10.94 21.01 3.53
C ILE A 105 -10.64 21.02 5.03
N GLY A 106 -11.41 20.27 5.83
CA GLY A 106 -11.29 20.32 7.29
C GLY A 106 -9.94 19.87 7.84
N THR A 107 -9.29 18.91 7.17
CA THR A 107 -7.97 18.39 7.55
C THR A 107 -6.85 19.19 6.88
N LYS A 108 -5.93 19.74 7.68
CA LYS A 108 -4.88 20.69 7.25
C LYS A 108 -3.45 20.20 7.45
N PHE A 109 -3.28 18.97 7.90
CA PHE A 109 -1.99 18.37 8.22
C PHE A 109 -1.88 16.98 7.61
N ALA A 110 -0.66 16.56 7.31
CA ALA A 110 -0.33 15.24 6.78
C ALA A 110 1.15 14.91 7.01
N GLY A 111 1.51 13.64 6.85
CA GLY A 111 2.90 13.22 6.70
C GLY A 111 3.31 13.34 5.24
N GLU A 112 3.75 14.52 4.82
CA GLU A 112 4.20 14.76 3.46
C GLU A 112 5.63 14.23 3.24
N ILE A 113 5.86 13.54 2.13
CA ILE A 113 7.23 13.27 1.65
C ILE A 113 7.76 14.58 1.07
N LYS A 114 8.58 15.28 1.86
CA LYS A 114 9.20 16.56 1.49
C LYS A 114 10.55 16.34 0.81
N ALA A 115 10.90 17.23 -0.12
CA ALA A 115 12.19 17.25 -0.81
C ALA A 115 12.61 15.90 -1.45
N PHE A 116 11.64 15.13 -1.97
CA PHE A 116 11.94 13.87 -2.66
C PHE A 116 12.87 14.10 -3.85
N ASP A 117 14.01 13.40 -3.86
CA ASP A 117 14.89 13.27 -5.00
C ASP A 117 14.93 11.81 -5.44
N CYS A 118 14.82 11.57 -6.73
CA CYS A 118 14.95 10.23 -7.29
C CYS A 118 16.42 9.82 -7.46
N GLY A 119 17.38 10.74 -7.27
CA GLY A 119 18.81 10.49 -7.40
C GLY A 119 19.14 9.83 -8.74
N ASP A 120 20.01 8.82 -8.68
CA ASP A 120 20.38 7.97 -9.82
C ASP A 120 19.47 6.73 -9.97
N TYR A 121 18.47 6.58 -9.09
CA TYR A 121 17.53 5.47 -9.14
C TYR A 121 16.53 5.57 -10.28
N MET A 122 16.33 6.76 -10.85
CA MET A 122 15.41 6.95 -11.96
C MET A 122 15.84 8.14 -12.82
N ASN A 123 15.68 8.01 -14.14
CA ASN A 123 15.92 9.11 -15.05
C ASN A 123 15.03 10.33 -14.69
N LYS A 124 15.62 11.52 -14.49
CA LYS A 124 14.90 12.75 -14.11
C LYS A 124 13.76 13.14 -15.06
N LYS A 125 13.84 12.82 -16.36
CA LYS A 125 12.75 13.05 -17.32
C LYS A 125 11.58 12.11 -17.07
N MET A 126 11.85 10.87 -16.66
CA MET A 126 10.84 9.88 -16.32
C MET A 126 10.19 10.24 -14.96
N ALA A 127 10.99 10.61 -13.97
CA ALA A 127 10.57 11.07 -12.65
C ALA A 127 9.54 12.21 -12.68
N ARG A 128 9.67 13.14 -13.63
CA ARG A 128 8.74 14.28 -13.81
C ARG A 128 7.41 13.90 -14.46
N ARG A 129 7.31 12.70 -15.03
CA ARG A 129 6.16 12.26 -15.84
C ARG A 129 5.29 11.23 -15.12
N VAL A 130 5.92 10.34 -14.36
CA VAL A 130 5.18 9.35 -13.57
C VAL A 130 4.46 10.01 -12.40
N ASP A 131 3.45 9.32 -11.91
CA ASP A 131 2.82 9.68 -10.66
C ASP A 131 3.81 9.53 -9.49
N PRO A 132 3.78 10.39 -8.45
CA PRO A 132 4.70 10.28 -7.33
C PRO A 132 4.70 8.90 -6.66
N TYR A 133 3.57 8.18 -6.62
CA TYR A 133 3.57 6.83 -6.00
C TYR A 133 4.51 5.87 -6.73
N ILE A 134 4.63 5.98 -8.07
CA ILE A 134 5.56 5.17 -8.89
C ILE A 134 7.00 5.56 -8.58
N ALA A 135 7.27 6.87 -8.48
CA ALA A 135 8.61 7.37 -8.20
C ALA A 135 9.10 6.90 -6.82
N TYR A 136 8.26 7.02 -5.79
CA TYR A 136 8.56 6.54 -4.44
C TYR A 136 8.79 5.03 -4.43
N MET A 137 7.97 4.29 -5.19
CA MET A 137 8.08 2.84 -5.30
C MET A 137 9.42 2.39 -5.89
N ILE A 138 9.83 2.98 -7.02
CA ILE A 138 11.08 2.61 -7.69
C ILE A 138 12.29 2.90 -6.79
N VAL A 139 12.32 4.07 -6.14
CA VAL A 139 13.41 4.43 -5.22
C VAL A 139 13.46 3.47 -4.03
N ALA A 140 12.32 3.21 -3.37
CA ALA A 140 12.25 2.30 -2.24
C ALA A 140 12.66 0.87 -2.63
N ALA A 141 12.22 0.39 -3.79
CA ALA A 141 12.56 -0.94 -4.29
C ALA A 141 14.06 -1.09 -4.55
N LYS A 142 14.69 -0.12 -5.21
CA LYS A 142 16.14 -0.15 -5.47
C LYS A 142 16.95 -0.03 -4.19
N ARG A 143 16.57 0.85 -3.26
CA ARG A 143 17.19 0.91 -1.92
C ARG A 143 17.09 -0.44 -1.19
N ALA A 144 15.98 -1.16 -1.31
CA ALA A 144 15.84 -2.50 -0.73
C ALA A 144 16.82 -3.51 -1.34
N LEU A 145 17.05 -3.46 -2.66
CA LEU A 145 18.04 -4.32 -3.31
C LEU A 145 19.47 -3.95 -2.89
N GLU A 146 19.80 -2.66 -2.77
CA GLU A 146 21.11 -2.20 -2.28
C GLU A 146 21.37 -2.61 -0.83
N SER A 147 20.37 -2.46 0.03
CA SER A 147 20.39 -2.93 1.42
C SER A 147 20.67 -4.44 1.50
N ALA A 148 20.07 -5.22 0.58
CA ALA A 148 20.31 -6.65 0.46
C ALA A 148 21.64 -7.01 -0.22
N LYS A 149 22.39 -6.02 -0.71
CA LYS A 149 23.60 -6.18 -1.54
C LYS A 149 23.37 -7.06 -2.77
N VAL A 150 22.15 -7.03 -3.31
CA VAL A 150 21.81 -7.77 -4.53
C VAL A 150 22.48 -7.08 -5.70
N ASN A 151 23.13 -7.86 -6.57
CA ASN A 151 23.60 -7.37 -7.84
C ASN A 151 22.58 -7.75 -8.93
N TRP A 152 21.87 -6.77 -9.48
CA TRP A 152 20.94 -6.98 -10.60
C TRP A 152 21.46 -6.42 -11.93
N ASN A 153 22.68 -5.85 -11.94
CA ASN A 153 23.25 -5.16 -13.10
C ASN A 153 24.29 -5.99 -13.86
N ASP A 154 25.05 -6.86 -13.17
CA ASP A 154 26.11 -7.67 -13.75
C ASP A 154 25.91 -9.15 -13.43
N GLU A 155 25.66 -9.96 -14.47
CA GLU A 155 25.41 -11.40 -14.37
C GLU A 155 26.62 -12.21 -13.91
N SER A 156 27.83 -11.65 -14.06
CA SER A 156 29.09 -12.30 -13.68
C SER A 156 29.59 -11.91 -12.29
N GLY A 157 28.95 -10.91 -11.67
CA GLY A 157 29.38 -10.35 -10.39
C GLY A 157 28.92 -11.16 -9.18
N GLU A 158 29.57 -10.92 -8.04
CA GLU A 158 29.12 -11.47 -6.75
C GLU A 158 27.71 -10.98 -6.40
N HIS A 159 26.96 -11.81 -5.66
CA HIS A 159 25.57 -11.54 -5.26
C HIS A 159 24.59 -11.34 -6.43
N TYR A 160 24.94 -11.81 -7.63
CA TYR A 160 24.00 -11.86 -8.76
C TYR A 160 22.78 -12.72 -8.44
N VAL A 161 21.62 -12.30 -8.95
CA VAL A 161 20.34 -13.02 -8.81
C VAL A 161 19.79 -13.39 -10.17
N ASP A 162 19.30 -14.63 -10.30
CA ASP A 162 18.63 -15.09 -11.51
C ASP A 162 17.36 -14.26 -11.74
N LYS A 163 17.40 -13.44 -12.79
CA LYS A 163 16.30 -12.54 -13.19
C LYS A 163 15.03 -13.31 -13.56
N ALA A 164 15.13 -14.52 -14.11
CA ALA A 164 13.97 -15.35 -14.44
C ALA A 164 13.21 -15.82 -13.19
N LEU A 165 13.92 -15.95 -12.07
CA LEU A 165 13.37 -16.34 -10.77
C LEU A 165 13.31 -15.17 -9.77
N SER A 166 13.40 -13.93 -10.25
CA SER A 166 13.27 -12.73 -9.44
C SER A 166 12.01 -11.96 -9.85
N GLY A 167 11.10 -11.76 -8.91
CA GLY A 167 9.81 -11.12 -9.14
C GLY A 167 9.63 -9.79 -8.41
N CYS A 168 8.56 -9.08 -8.78
CA CYS A 168 8.21 -7.78 -8.23
C CYS A 168 6.69 -7.75 -7.96
N LEU A 169 6.31 -7.70 -6.69
CA LEU A 169 4.93 -7.62 -6.27
C LEU A 169 4.77 -6.45 -5.30
N ILE A 170 4.71 -5.25 -5.87
CA ILE A 170 4.56 -4.02 -5.10
C ILE A 170 3.21 -3.39 -5.47
N GLY A 171 2.35 -3.24 -4.47
CA GLY A 171 0.97 -2.77 -4.65
C GLY A 171 0.81 -1.26 -4.51
N SER A 172 -0.40 -0.79 -4.84
CA SER A 172 -0.87 0.55 -4.50
C SER A 172 -2.36 0.48 -4.24
N ALA A 173 -2.83 1.10 -3.16
CA ALA A 173 -4.24 1.11 -2.84
C ALA A 173 -5.02 2.03 -3.78
N MET A 174 -4.45 3.19 -4.10
CA MET A 174 -5.12 4.26 -4.82
C MET A 174 -4.56 4.48 -6.23
N GLY A 175 -3.38 3.95 -6.53
CA GLY A 175 -2.68 4.17 -7.79
C GLY A 175 -2.30 5.64 -7.99
N GLY A 176 -2.18 6.05 -9.25
CA GLY A 176 -1.77 7.40 -9.62
C GLY A 176 -2.92 8.39 -9.63
N MET A 177 -3.48 8.66 -8.46
CA MET A 177 -4.60 9.60 -8.32
C MET A 177 -4.27 11.02 -8.77
N GLN A 178 -3.02 11.48 -8.59
CA GLN A 178 -2.63 12.81 -9.03
C GLN A 178 -2.68 12.89 -10.56
N THR A 179 -2.08 11.90 -11.22
CA THR A 179 -2.12 11.79 -12.69
C THR A 179 -3.54 11.69 -13.21
N PHE A 180 -4.38 10.88 -12.56
CA PHE A 180 -5.78 10.74 -12.92
C PHE A 180 -6.54 12.06 -12.80
N ALA A 181 -6.41 12.76 -11.65
CA ALA A 181 -7.06 14.04 -11.41
C ALA A 181 -6.68 15.10 -12.46
N THR A 182 -5.38 15.25 -12.74
CA THR A 182 -4.90 16.17 -13.78
C THR A 182 -5.39 15.80 -15.18
N ALA A 183 -5.46 14.51 -15.50
CA ALA A 183 -5.98 14.04 -16.78
C ALA A 183 -7.48 14.34 -16.94
N THR A 184 -8.27 14.13 -15.89
CA THR A 184 -9.70 14.45 -15.88
C THR A 184 -9.92 15.96 -15.98
N GLU A 185 -9.17 16.77 -15.24
CA GLU A 185 -9.25 18.23 -15.34
C GLU A 185 -8.97 18.71 -16.76
N ASN A 186 -7.88 18.24 -17.39
CA ASN A 186 -7.54 18.58 -18.77
C ASN A 186 -8.63 18.12 -19.76
N LEU A 187 -9.21 16.93 -19.56
CA LEU A 187 -10.30 16.44 -20.40
C LEU A 187 -11.51 17.36 -20.36
N VAL A 188 -11.92 17.80 -19.16
CA VAL A 188 -13.10 18.63 -18.95
C VAL A 188 -12.87 20.07 -19.41
N THR A 189 -11.71 20.64 -19.10
CA THR A 189 -11.42 22.07 -19.33
C THR A 189 -10.84 22.37 -20.70
N GLN A 190 -10.09 21.43 -21.29
CA GLN A 190 -9.34 21.65 -22.53
C GLN A 190 -9.52 20.56 -23.60
N GLY A 191 -10.27 19.48 -23.29
CA GLY A 191 -10.54 18.36 -24.19
C GLY A 191 -9.43 17.31 -24.26
N HIS A 192 -9.75 16.16 -24.86
CA HIS A 192 -8.89 14.97 -24.87
C HIS A 192 -7.48 15.19 -25.44
N ARG A 193 -7.30 16.11 -26.40
CA ARG A 193 -6.00 16.39 -27.02
C ARG A 193 -4.96 16.97 -26.05
N LYS A 194 -5.40 17.50 -24.91
CA LYS A 194 -4.53 18.05 -23.86
C LYS A 194 -4.24 17.06 -22.74
N MET A 195 -4.84 15.88 -22.76
CA MET A 195 -4.50 14.83 -21.80
C MET A 195 -3.10 14.29 -22.09
N ASN A 196 -2.36 13.97 -21.01
CA ASN A 196 -1.12 13.23 -21.14
C ASN A 196 -1.42 11.83 -21.73
N PRO A 197 -0.79 11.41 -22.84
CA PRO A 197 -1.03 10.09 -23.43
C PRO A 197 -0.64 8.93 -22.50
N PHE A 198 0.15 9.19 -21.47
CA PHE A 198 0.53 8.23 -20.44
C PHE A 198 -0.32 8.34 -19.17
N CYS A 199 -1.44 9.08 -19.19
CA CYS A 199 -2.29 9.23 -18.02
C CYS A 199 -2.82 7.90 -17.50
N ILE A 200 -3.29 6.99 -18.38
CA ILE A 200 -3.77 5.68 -17.97
C ILE A 200 -2.63 4.80 -17.44
N PRO A 201 -1.50 4.61 -18.17
CA PRO A 201 -0.36 3.90 -17.64
C PRO A 201 0.09 4.39 -16.26
N PHE A 202 0.22 5.69 -16.04
CA PHE A 202 0.71 6.21 -14.77
C PHE A 202 -0.36 6.28 -13.67
N ALA A 203 -1.64 6.09 -13.99
CA ALA A 203 -2.72 6.04 -13.01
C ALA A 203 -3.01 4.63 -12.47
N ILE A 204 -2.84 3.58 -13.28
CA ILE A 204 -3.17 2.20 -12.85
C ILE A 204 -2.21 1.68 -11.78
N THR A 205 -2.73 0.87 -10.85
CA THR A 205 -2.03 0.43 -9.63
C THR A 205 -0.85 -0.52 -9.86
N ASN A 206 -0.86 -1.27 -10.97
CA ASN A 206 0.20 -2.22 -11.30
C ASN A 206 1.42 -1.59 -11.98
N MET A 207 1.31 -0.35 -12.45
CA MET A 207 2.37 0.26 -13.25
C MET A 207 3.66 0.47 -12.47
N GLY A 208 3.56 0.83 -11.19
CA GLY A 208 4.75 0.96 -10.33
C GLY A 208 5.57 -0.34 -10.28
N SER A 209 4.89 -1.47 -10.04
CA SER A 209 5.53 -2.80 -10.01
C SER A 209 6.14 -3.16 -11.36
N ALA A 210 5.39 -2.89 -12.45
CA ALA A 210 5.83 -3.17 -13.81
C ALA A 210 7.05 -2.35 -14.23
N LEU A 211 7.05 -1.04 -13.98
CA LEU A 211 8.18 -0.16 -14.27
C LEU A 211 9.41 -0.52 -13.44
N THR A 212 9.22 -0.86 -12.16
CA THR A 212 10.31 -1.33 -11.29
C THR A 212 10.95 -2.58 -11.87
N ALA A 213 10.15 -3.60 -12.19
CA ALA A 213 10.63 -4.86 -12.75
C ALA A 213 11.33 -4.68 -14.10
N MET A 214 10.77 -3.86 -15.00
CA MET A 214 11.38 -3.56 -16.30
C MET A 214 12.73 -2.87 -16.15
N ASP A 215 12.85 -1.94 -15.19
CA ASP A 215 14.05 -1.14 -14.98
C ASP A 215 15.21 -1.96 -14.37
N ILE A 216 14.91 -2.93 -13.49
CA ILE A 216 15.93 -3.84 -12.91
C ILE A 216 16.09 -5.17 -13.68
N GLY A 217 15.23 -5.42 -14.66
CA GLY A 217 15.24 -6.63 -15.50
C GLY A 217 14.66 -7.89 -14.86
N PHE A 218 13.82 -7.77 -13.82
CA PHE A 218 13.18 -8.92 -13.18
C PHE A 218 12.05 -9.50 -14.07
N MET A 219 12.05 -10.82 -14.23
CA MET A 219 11.18 -11.54 -15.17
C MET A 219 10.27 -12.57 -14.49
N GLY A 220 10.38 -12.74 -13.17
CA GLY A 220 9.50 -13.59 -12.37
C GLY A 220 8.10 -12.98 -12.17
N PRO A 221 7.32 -13.48 -11.18
CA PRO A 221 5.97 -13.00 -10.92
C PRO A 221 5.90 -11.47 -10.78
N ASN A 222 5.04 -10.84 -11.57
CA ASN A 222 4.90 -9.39 -11.62
C ASN A 222 3.45 -8.95 -11.80
N TYR A 223 2.85 -8.45 -10.73
CA TYR A 223 1.50 -7.89 -10.69
C TYR A 223 1.37 -6.98 -9.46
N SER A 224 0.18 -6.43 -9.21
CA SER A 224 -0.09 -5.66 -8.00
C SER A 224 -1.36 -6.15 -7.33
N ILE A 225 -1.39 -6.07 -6.00
CA ILE A 225 -2.60 -6.22 -5.21
C ILE A 225 -3.05 -4.83 -4.77
N ALA A 226 -4.36 -4.60 -4.70
CA ALA A 226 -4.96 -3.41 -4.11
C ALA A 226 -6.03 -3.86 -3.12
N SER A 227 -5.75 -3.67 -1.83
CA SER A 227 -6.63 -4.05 -0.72
C SER A 227 -6.68 -2.94 0.35
N ALA A 228 -6.80 -1.71 -0.12
CA ALA A 228 -6.79 -0.50 0.72
C ALA A 228 -5.54 -0.48 1.64
N CYS A 229 -5.71 -0.18 2.93
CA CYS A 229 -4.62 -0.11 3.91
C CYS A 229 -3.85 -1.42 4.07
N ALA A 230 -4.42 -2.56 3.68
CA ALA A 230 -3.77 -3.86 3.78
C ALA A 230 -2.91 -4.22 2.55
N THR A 231 -2.86 -3.35 1.52
CA THR A 231 -2.19 -3.63 0.24
C THR A 231 -0.77 -4.18 0.42
N GLY A 232 0.06 -3.49 1.20
CA GLY A 232 1.44 -3.93 1.46
C GLY A 232 1.52 -5.31 2.12
N ASN A 233 0.64 -5.59 3.09
CA ASN A 233 0.59 -6.88 3.77
C ASN A 233 0.25 -8.01 2.80
N PHE A 234 -0.76 -7.82 1.95
CA PHE A 234 -1.13 -8.82 0.96
C PHE A 234 -0.03 -9.04 -0.08
N CYS A 235 0.65 -7.99 -0.54
CA CYS A 235 1.81 -8.11 -1.42
C CYS A 235 2.93 -8.94 -0.77
N ILE A 236 3.29 -8.66 0.49
CA ILE A 236 4.30 -9.44 1.22
C ILE A 236 3.88 -10.91 1.35
N LEU A 237 2.63 -11.17 1.76
CA LEU A 237 2.12 -12.54 1.94
C LEU A 237 2.13 -13.34 0.63
N ASN A 238 1.70 -12.74 -0.48
CA ASN A 238 1.69 -13.43 -1.77
C ASN A 238 3.12 -13.63 -2.32
N SER A 239 4.05 -12.70 -2.07
CA SER A 239 5.47 -12.89 -2.39
C SER A 239 6.09 -14.07 -1.62
N ILE A 240 5.74 -14.25 -0.34
CA ILE A 240 6.14 -15.43 0.44
C ILE A 240 5.61 -16.70 -0.24
N MET A 241 4.36 -16.70 -0.71
CA MET A 241 3.76 -17.85 -1.40
C MET A 241 4.48 -18.16 -2.73
N HIS A 242 4.82 -17.16 -3.54
CA HIS A 242 5.60 -17.36 -4.76
C HIS A 242 6.95 -18.03 -4.49
N ILE A 243 7.65 -17.61 -3.43
CA ILE A 243 8.92 -18.23 -3.05
C ILE A 243 8.70 -19.66 -2.54
N GLN A 244 7.69 -19.88 -1.69
CA GLN A 244 7.35 -21.20 -1.16
C GLN A 244 6.94 -22.20 -2.24
N ASN A 245 6.25 -21.74 -3.29
CA ASN A 245 5.83 -22.56 -4.42
C ASN A 245 6.96 -22.81 -5.44
N GLY A 246 8.13 -22.17 -5.27
CA GLY A 246 9.25 -22.29 -6.19
C GLY A 246 9.12 -21.48 -7.48
N GLU A 247 8.16 -20.55 -7.55
CA GLU A 247 7.93 -19.66 -8.69
C GLU A 247 8.92 -18.49 -8.73
N ALA A 248 9.55 -18.19 -7.59
CA ALA A 248 10.62 -17.22 -7.45
C ALA A 248 11.62 -17.64 -6.36
N ASN A 249 12.85 -17.14 -6.45
CA ASN A 249 13.86 -17.22 -5.39
C ASN A 249 14.09 -15.87 -4.70
N LEU A 250 13.68 -14.77 -5.36
CA LEU A 250 13.73 -13.42 -4.82
C LEU A 250 12.44 -12.68 -5.21
N MET A 251 11.87 -11.94 -4.27
CA MET A 251 10.71 -11.08 -4.52
C MET A 251 10.95 -9.71 -3.92
N LEU A 252 10.80 -8.66 -4.72
CA LEU A 252 10.49 -7.33 -4.19
C LEU A 252 9.03 -7.31 -3.78
N ALA A 253 8.74 -6.90 -2.54
CA ALA A 253 7.39 -6.91 -2.00
C ALA A 253 7.13 -5.66 -1.16
N GLY A 254 5.96 -5.05 -1.30
CA GLY A 254 5.58 -3.88 -0.51
C GLY A 254 4.39 -3.14 -1.09
N ALA A 255 4.29 -1.84 -0.79
CA ALA A 255 3.30 -0.96 -1.41
C ALA A 255 3.79 0.49 -1.48
N SER A 256 3.15 1.29 -2.32
CA SER A 256 3.36 2.74 -2.41
C SER A 256 2.06 3.47 -2.74
N ASP A 257 1.86 4.63 -2.11
CA ASP A 257 0.74 5.53 -2.36
C ASP A 257 1.20 6.98 -2.21
N ALA A 258 0.55 7.90 -2.94
CA ALA A 258 0.84 9.34 -2.90
C ALA A 258 -0.46 10.16 -2.77
N ALA A 259 -1.29 9.80 -1.78
CA ALA A 259 -2.65 10.30 -1.64
C ALA A 259 -2.78 11.70 -0.98
N VAL A 260 -1.68 12.35 -0.58
CA VAL A 260 -1.68 13.70 -0.01
C VAL A 260 -1.80 14.76 -1.12
N ILE A 261 -2.96 14.76 -1.76
CA ILE A 261 -3.34 15.62 -2.87
C ILE A 261 -4.77 16.14 -2.62
N PRO A 262 -5.22 17.22 -3.30
CA PRO A 262 -6.52 17.82 -3.02
C PRO A 262 -7.69 16.83 -3.00
N ILE A 263 -7.82 15.99 -4.05
CA ILE A 263 -8.90 15.00 -4.14
C ILE A 263 -8.81 13.92 -3.05
N GLY A 264 -7.61 13.48 -2.68
CA GLY A 264 -7.40 12.49 -1.63
C GLY A 264 -7.80 13.04 -0.26
N MET A 265 -7.32 14.24 0.08
CA MET A 265 -7.65 14.89 1.33
C MET A 265 -9.13 15.28 1.42
N ALA A 266 -9.74 15.73 0.32
CA ALA A 266 -11.16 16.04 0.27
C ALA A 266 -12.03 14.78 0.44
N GLY A 267 -11.68 13.67 -0.22
CA GLY A 267 -12.45 12.43 -0.17
C GLY A 267 -12.42 11.73 1.19
N PHE A 268 -11.31 11.84 1.93
CA PHE A 268 -11.18 11.26 3.28
C PHE A 268 -11.53 12.22 4.41
N SER A 269 -11.66 13.52 4.13
CA SER A 269 -12.13 14.46 5.14
C SER A 269 -13.63 14.27 5.36
N PRO A 270 -14.11 14.24 6.62
CA PRO A 270 -15.53 14.18 6.89
C PRO A 270 -16.22 15.39 6.26
N ALA A 271 -17.32 15.14 5.53
CA ALA A 271 -18.19 16.21 5.06
C ALA A 271 -18.69 16.98 6.30
N LYS A 272 -18.30 18.26 6.40
CA LYS A 272 -18.93 19.16 7.37
C LYS A 272 -20.32 19.47 6.81
N GLY A 273 -21.33 18.80 7.36
CA GLY A 273 -22.74 19.12 7.14
C GLY A 273 -23.22 20.22 8.08
#